data_AF-A0A1H4D2V9-F1
#
_entry.id   AF-A0A1H4D2V9-F1
#
_cell.length_a   1.000
_cell.length_b   1.000
_cell.length_c   1.000
_cell.angle_alpha   90.00
_cell.angle_beta   90.00
_cell.angle_gamma   90.00
#
_symmetry.space_group_name_H-M   'P 1'
#
loop_
_entity.id
_entity.type
_entity.pdbx_description
1 polymer ?
#
loop_
_entity_poly.entity_id
_entity_poly.type
_entity_poly.pdbx_seq_one_letter_code
_entity_poly.pdbx_strand_id
1 'polypeptide(L)' 'MARYDKKQMKIEEAILYCLTSQNRGMRTEQIAEMINRQRLHIRKDGQPVTSNQVYAVICRYPDMFVKAEGRIMSMI' A
#
# COMPACT_ATOMS: atom_id res chain seq x y z
N MET A 1 -11.96 6.38 -22.17
CA MET A 1 -11.24 5.91 -20.97
C MET A 1 -12.23 5.20 -20.07
N ALA A 2 -12.17 3.88 -19.97
CA ALA A 2 -13.12 3.09 -19.19
C ALA A 2 -13.11 3.54 -17.73
N ARG A 3 -14.27 3.96 -17.21
CA ARG A 3 -14.47 4.20 -15.79
C ARG A 3 -14.43 2.83 -15.11
N TYR A 4 -13.29 2.49 -14.51
CA TYR A 4 -13.19 1.36 -13.60
C TYR A 4 -14.10 1.67 -12.42
N ASP A 5 -15.24 0.99 -12.34
CA ASP A 5 -16.17 1.12 -11.24
C ASP A 5 -15.48 0.55 -9.99
N LYS A 6 -14.83 1.46 -9.25
CA LYS A 6 -13.74 1.16 -8.33
C LYS A 6 -14.35 0.57 -7.06
N LYS A 7 -14.47 -0.77 -7.02
CA LYS A 7 -14.43 -1.50 -5.75
C LYS A 7 -13.32 -0.87 -4.92
N GLN A 8 -13.65 -0.35 -3.73
CA GLN A 8 -12.70 0.34 -2.85
C GLN A 8 -11.46 -0.55 -2.72
N MET A 9 -10.28 -0.07 -3.14
CA MET A 9 -9.08 -0.92 -3.19
C MET A 9 -8.85 -1.50 -1.81
N LYS A 10 -8.43 -2.76 -1.74
CA LYS A 10 -7.91 -3.30 -0.50
C LYS A 10 -6.56 -2.66 -0.17
N ILE A 11 -6.16 -2.73 1.09
CA ILE A 11 -4.92 -2.10 1.54
C ILE A 11 -3.69 -2.74 0.86
N GLU A 12 -3.69 -4.06 0.62
CA GLU A 12 -2.63 -4.76 -0.09
C GLU A 12 -2.49 -4.30 -1.54
N GLU A 13 -3.61 -4.06 -2.23
CA GLU A 13 -3.61 -3.53 -3.61
C GLU A 13 -3.09 -2.09 -3.65
N ALA A 14 -3.47 -1.27 -2.66
CA ALA A 14 -3.00 0.10 -2.54
C ALA A 14 -1.48 0.17 -2.25
N ILE A 15 -0.96 -0.73 -1.43
CA ILE A 15 0.49 -0.85 -1.17
C ILE A 15 1.22 -1.23 -2.46
N LEU A 16 0.73 -2.25 -3.19
CA LEU A 16 1.31 -2.68 -4.46
C LEU A 16 1.35 -1.54 -5.47
N TYR A 17 0.27 -0.77 -5.59
CA TYR A 17 0.21 0.42 -6.42
C TYR A 17 1.28 1.46 -6.05
N CYS A 18 1.47 1.75 -4.76
CA CYS A 18 2.51 2.70 -4.31
C CYS A 18 3.91 2.28 -4.75
N LEU A 19 4.26 1.01 -4.57
CA LEU A 19 5.59 0.49 -4.89
C LEU A 19 5.86 0.49 -6.41
N THR A 20 4.89 0.01 -7.19
CA THR A 20 5.02 -0.09 -8.65
C THR A 20 4.99 1.28 -9.32
N SER A 21 4.14 2.20 -8.88
CA SER A 21 4.07 3.55 -9.45
C SER A 21 5.29 4.42 -9.14
N GLN A 22 6.04 4.11 -8.07
CA GLN A 22 7.30 4.79 -7.75
C GLN A 22 8.52 4.08 -8.32
N ASN A 23 8.35 2.86 -8.85
CA ASN A 23 9.41 1.98 -9.35
C ASN A 23 10.61 1.86 -8.37
N ARG A 24 10.32 1.81 -7.06
CA ARG A 24 11.32 1.70 -6.00
C ARG A 24 10.72 1.21 -4.70
N GLY A 25 11.59 0.70 -3.82
CA GLY A 25 11.21 0.39 -2.45
C GLY A 25 10.90 1.63 -1.61
N MET A 26 9.90 1.50 -0.74
CA MET A 26 9.42 2.60 0.10
C MET A 26 9.36 2.20 1.58
N ARG A 27 9.50 3.17 2.48
CA ARG A 27 9.23 2.94 3.91
C ARG A 27 7.73 2.88 4.16
N THR A 28 7.33 2.22 5.24
CA THR A 28 5.93 2.05 5.65
C THR A 28 5.20 3.38 5.83
N GLU A 29 5.91 4.41 6.30
CA GLU A 29 5.36 5.76 6.49
C GLU A 29 5.06 6.43 5.15
N GLN A 30 5.96 6.29 4.18
CA GLN A 30 5.80 6.87 2.85
C GLN A 30 4.64 6.20 2.09
N ILE A 31 4.49 4.89 2.26
CA ILE A 31 3.37 4.13 1.67
C ILE A 31 2.06 4.60 2.29
N ALA A 32 1.98 4.66 3.63
CA ALA A 32 0.78 5.13 4.32
C ALA A 32 0.41 6.57 3.92
N GLU A 33 1.39 7.47 3.85
CA GLU A 33 1.20 8.85 3.41
C GLU A 33 0.62 8.90 1.99
N MET A 34 1.19 8.14 1.06
CA MET A 34 0.74 8.12 -0.34
C MET A 34 -0.67 7.53 -0.48
N ILE A 35 -0.99 6.44 0.24
CA ILE A 35 -2.33 5.84 0.27
C ILE A 35 -3.37 6.86 0.74
N ASN A 36 -3.07 7.57 1.83
CA ASN A 36 -3.98 8.56 2.40
C ASN A 36 -4.11 9.80 1.50
N ARG A 37 -3.00 10.35 1.01
CA ARG A 37 -2.96 11.55 0.15
C ARG A 37 -3.73 11.35 -1.15
N GLN A 38 -3.64 10.15 -1.75
CA GLN A 38 -4.31 9.83 -3.01
C GLN A 38 -5.66 9.10 -2.82
N ARG A 39 -6.08 8.88 -1.56
CA ARG A 39 -7.29 8.12 -1.20
C ARG A 39 -7.38 6.78 -1.94
N LEU A 40 -6.27 6.05 -2.00
CA LEU A 40 -6.21 4.75 -2.70
C LEU A 40 -7.05 3.70 -1.98
N HIS A 41 -6.98 3.69 -0.64
CA HIS A 41 -7.80 2.89 0.27
C HIS A 41 -8.41 3.82 1.32
N ILE A 42 -9.66 3.59 1.70
CA ILE A 42 -10.34 4.31 2.79
C ILE A 42 -10.76 3.25 3.80
N ARG A 43 -10.34 3.41 5.05
CA ARG A 43 -10.70 2.50 6.14
C ARG A 43 -12.19 2.60 6.43
N LYS A 44 -12.78 1.50 6.92
CA LYS A 44 -14.21 1.46 7.30
C LYS A 44 -14.59 2.49 8.36
N ASP A 45 -13.67 2.80 9.26
CA ASP A 45 -13.83 3.80 10.33
C ASP A 45 -13.48 5.24 9.89
N GLY A 46 -13.16 5.45 8.60
CA GLY A 46 -12.83 6.75 8.03
C GLY A 46 -11.46 7.30 8.47
N GLN A 47 -10.74 6.61 9.34
CA GLN A 47 -9.44 7.05 9.82
C GLN A 47 -8.36 6.88 8.74
N PRO A 48 -7.24 7.63 8.80
CA PRO A 48 -6.11 7.42 7.92
C PRO A 48 -5.47 6.05 8.12
N VAL A 49 -4.91 5.48 7.06
CA VAL A 49 -4.04 4.30 7.13
C VAL A 49 -2.77 4.66 7.87
N THR A 50 -2.34 3.82 8.81
CA THR A 50 -1.09 4.02 9.57
C THR A 50 0.04 3.14 9.01
N SER A 51 1.29 3.53 9.26
CA SER A 51 2.46 2.72 8.89
C SER A 51 2.45 1.34 9.55
N ASN A 52 1.93 1.22 10.78
CA ASN A 52 1.76 -0.07 11.46
C ASN A 52 0.76 -0.98 10.74
N GLN A 53 -0.32 -0.43 10.18
CA GLN A 53 -1.27 -1.20 9.38
C GLN A 53 -0.63 -1.66 8.07
N VAL A 54 0.15 -0.80 7.40
CA VAL A 54 0.93 -1.19 6.23
C VAL A 54 1.85 -2.34 6.59
N TYR A 55 2.62 -2.22 7.66
CA TYR A 55 3.54 -3.27 8.12
C TYR A 55 2.82 -4.58 8.43
N ALA A 56 1.67 -4.54 9.11
CA ALA A 56 0.88 -5.73 9.40
C ALA A 56 0.41 -6.45 8.12
N VAL A 57 0.12 -5.70 7.05
CA VAL A 57 -0.23 -6.27 5.74
C VAL A 57 1.00 -6.89 5.08
N ILE A 58 2.16 -6.23 5.11
CA ILE A 58 3.42 -6.82 4.59
C ILE A 58 3.70 -8.18 5.25
N CYS A 59 3.61 -8.25 6.57
CA CYS A 59 3.83 -9.51 7.29
C CYS A 59 2.79 -10.59 6.98
N ARG A 60 1.58 -10.20 6.56
CA ARG A 60 0.50 -11.14 6.18
C ARG A 60 0.68 -11.70 4.76
N TYR A 61 1.33 -10.96 3.87
CA TYR A 61 1.52 -11.31 2.46
C TYR A 61 3.01 -11.36 2.07
N PRO A 62 3.80 -12.29 2.64
CA PRO A 62 5.24 -12.41 2.36
C PRO A 62 5.56 -12.86 0.93
N ASP A 63 4.58 -13.41 0.23
CA ASP A 63 4.63 -13.78 -1.19
C ASP A 63 4.51 -12.55 -2.12
N MET A 64 3.91 -11.46 -1.63
CA MET A 64 3.73 -10.23 -2.41
C MET A 64 4.78 -9.16 -2.10
N PHE A 65 5.29 -9.16 -0.87
CA PHE A 65 6.13 -8.09 -0.35
C PHE A 65 7.32 -8.62 0.45
N VAL A 66 8.45 -7.95 0.31
CA VAL A 66 9.65 -8.23 1.12
C VAL A 66 10.17 -6.96 1.76
N LYS A 67 10.71 -7.09 2.98
CA LYS A 67 11.49 -6.03 3.64
C LYS A 67 12.96 -6.23 3.32
N ALA A 68 13.55 -5.33 2.55
CA ALA A 68 14.96 -5.32 2.18
C ALA A 68 15.56 -3.94 2.41
N GLU A 69 16.74 -3.85 3.03
CA GLU A 69 17.47 -2.59 3.23
C GLU A 69 16.64 -1.46 3.88
N GLY A 70 15.77 -1.83 4.83
CA GLY A 70 14.89 -0.87 5.52
C GLY A 70 13.73 -0.33 4.67
N ARG A 71 13.45 -0.95 3.52
CA ARG A 71 12.35 -0.60 2.60
C ARG A 71 11.48 -1.82 2.33
N ILE A 72 10.26 -1.56 1.91
CA ILE A 72 9.34 -2.56 1.36
C ILE A 72 9.52 -2.59 -0.14
N MET A 73 9.70 -3.77 -0.71
CA MET A 73 9.76 -4.03 -2.15
C MET A 73 8.57 -4.92 -2.54
N SER A 74 8.13 -4.82 -3.79
CA SER A 74 7.17 -5.78 -4.37
C SER A 74 7.93 -6.99 -4.93
N MET A 75 7.34 -8.17 -4.80
CA MET A 75 7.87 -9.44 -5.29
C MET A 75 7.14 -9.95 -6.55
N ILE A 76 6.26 -9.12 -7.13
CA ILE A 76 5.37 -9.45 -8.25
C ILE A 76 5.79 -8.65 -9.48
#